data_AF-A0A2V7A6L5-F1
#
_entry.id   AF-A0A2V7A6L5-F1
#
_cell.length_a   1.000
_cell.length_b   1.000
_cell.length_c   1.000
_cell.angle_alpha   90.00
_cell.angle_beta   90.00
_cell.angle_gamma   90.00
#
_symmetry.space_group_name_H-M   'P 1'
#
loop_
_entity.id
_entity.type
_entity.pdbx_description
1 polymer ?
#
loop_
_entity_poly.entity_id
_entity_poly.type
_entity_poly.pdbx_seq_one_letter_code
_entity_poly.pdbx_strand_id
1 'polypeptide(L)'
;MLDASWIAPTTNTDGSPLTSLAFYRVYYSPAPTPCPGTAFFQVASPTPSPQPNTTVSFRLTGLTIGTVYNVSVTAVDLIGHESTCSPVAGAVAQGSVTVSPIGSASFGSVNVGSFADRTFTVQSTRAGAISGAVSTVAPFSVVSGSPFTLSGAGATQTVTVRFTPTTVAAAIVNVTFTAAGDDISRLVTGVGIDLPVTTPPTVTITSPRYPTPYTTSSSPITLAGTASANLGVTQVTWSNSRGGSGTAEGTTKWTASGIPLQLGLNVLTVTARDTIGTIGIATMTATLTIAFTFTDDPLVAQGTIVRAAHFAELRAAIDSVRTARGLMPFAWTAATSTGVLGVHVTELRRALNEAYQAVGGTAPTYTDPTVASGLTVIKAVHLNELRAAVRGLP
;
A
#
# COMPACT_ATOMS: atom_id res chain seq x y z
N MET A 1 16.59 28.95 29.42
CA MET A 1 15.83 29.77 30.38
C MET A 1 16.03 29.29 31.81
N LEU A 2 15.74 30.18 32.77
CA LEU A 2 15.63 29.89 34.21
C LEU A 2 14.43 30.65 34.79
N ASP A 3 13.70 30.03 35.71
CA ASP A 3 12.63 30.68 36.48
C ASP A 3 13.18 31.05 37.87
N ALA A 4 13.28 32.34 38.15
CA ALA A 4 13.70 32.87 39.45
C ALA A 4 12.46 33.33 40.23
N SER A 5 12.42 33.03 41.53
CA SER A 5 11.41 33.56 42.44
C SER A 5 12.05 34.03 43.74
N TRP A 6 11.51 35.09 44.32
CA TRP A 6 11.98 35.66 45.58
C TRP A 6 10.81 36.26 46.37
N ILE A 7 11.03 36.45 47.67
CA ILE A 7 10.08 37.17 48.52
C ILE A 7 10.41 38.66 48.47
N ALA A 8 9.41 39.49 48.19
CA ALA A 8 9.55 40.94 48.16
C ALA A 8 9.89 41.48 49.57
N PRO A 9 10.82 42.44 49.68
CA PRO A 9 11.11 43.07 50.96
C PRO A 9 9.93 43.96 51.41
N THR A 10 9.74 44.08 52.72
CA THR A 10 8.68 44.90 53.33
C THR A 10 9.23 46.05 54.16
N THR A 11 10.54 46.11 54.38
CA THR A 11 11.21 47.11 55.22
C THR A 11 12.46 47.66 54.56
N ASN A 12 12.80 48.91 54.86
CA ASN A 12 14.09 49.51 54.57
C ASN A 12 15.17 48.95 55.51
N THR A 13 16.44 49.30 55.25
CA THR A 13 17.59 48.84 56.06
C THR A 13 17.56 49.36 57.50
N ASP A 14 16.90 50.49 57.75
CA ASP A 14 16.69 51.06 59.09
C ASP A 14 15.51 50.44 59.85
N GLY A 15 14.83 49.45 59.25
CA GLY A 15 13.66 48.78 59.82
C GLY A 15 12.33 49.51 59.61
N SER A 16 12.33 50.70 59.00
CA SER A 16 11.10 51.40 58.64
C SER A 16 10.33 50.67 57.53
N PRO A 17 9.00 50.82 57.42
CA PRO A 17 8.22 50.20 56.35
C PRO A 17 8.64 50.67 54.95
N LEU A 18 8.82 49.73 54.02
CA LEU A 18 9.12 50.03 52.62
C LEU A 18 7.84 50.49 51.90
N THR A 19 7.86 51.73 51.38
CA THR A 19 6.71 52.36 50.71
C THR A 19 7.04 52.94 49.33
N SER A 20 8.28 52.74 48.87
CA SER A 20 8.84 53.37 47.67
C SER A 20 9.52 52.37 46.73
N LEU A 21 9.18 51.09 46.78
CA LEU A 21 9.81 50.07 45.92
C LEU A 21 9.46 50.29 44.44
N ALA A 22 10.47 50.47 43.59
CA ALA A 22 10.26 50.72 42.17
C ALA A 22 10.40 49.43 41.34
N PHE A 23 11.53 48.74 41.48
CA PHE A 23 11.84 47.55 40.70
C PHE A 23 12.89 46.68 41.39
N TYR A 24 13.18 45.53 40.80
CA TYR A 24 14.25 44.62 41.18
C TYR A 24 15.29 44.55 40.07
N ARG A 25 16.57 44.37 40.44
CA ARG A 25 17.61 43.91 39.52
C ARG A 25 17.86 42.45 39.78
N VAL A 26 17.63 41.61 38.76
CA VAL A 26 17.88 40.18 38.79
C VAL A 26 19.22 39.93 38.10
N TYR A 27 20.29 39.90 38.89
CA TYR A 27 21.64 39.64 38.41
C TYR A 27 21.82 38.15 38.10
N TYR A 28 22.52 37.85 37.01
CA TYR A 28 22.79 36.48 36.61
C TYR A 28 24.19 36.32 36.03
N SER A 29 24.85 35.21 36.33
CA SER A 29 26.19 34.91 35.81
C SER A 29 26.48 33.41 35.87
N PRO A 30 27.27 32.85 34.94
CA PRO A 30 27.87 31.51 35.12
C PRO A 30 28.86 31.45 36.29
N ALA A 31 29.38 32.60 36.74
CA ALA A 31 30.28 32.71 37.90
C ALA A 31 29.51 32.59 39.23
N PRO A 32 30.17 32.17 40.33
CA PRO A 32 29.51 31.94 41.63
C PRO A 32 28.97 33.22 42.29
N THR A 33 29.46 34.40 41.92
CA THR A 33 29.07 35.70 42.48
C THR A 33 28.43 36.58 41.41
N PRO A 34 27.10 36.49 41.20
CA PRO A 34 26.42 37.27 40.16
C PRO A 34 26.17 38.74 40.57
N CYS A 35 26.16 39.06 41.87
CA CYS A 35 25.83 40.38 42.40
C CYS A 35 26.95 40.93 43.32
N PRO A 36 27.32 42.22 43.19
CA PRO A 36 26.92 43.13 42.12
C PRO A 36 27.59 42.76 40.79
N GLY A 37 26.85 42.83 39.69
CA GLY A 37 27.33 42.48 38.35
C GLY A 37 26.86 43.46 37.28
N THR A 38 27.33 43.31 36.05
CA THR A 38 26.89 44.15 34.91
C THR A 38 25.73 43.54 34.12
N ALA A 39 25.51 42.23 34.27
CA ALA A 39 24.42 41.51 33.62
C ALA A 39 23.24 41.33 34.58
N PHE A 40 22.15 42.04 34.31
CA PHE A 40 20.90 41.91 35.06
C PHE A 40 19.68 42.17 34.18
N PHE A 41 18.55 41.59 34.58
CA PHE A 41 17.23 42.00 34.11
C PHE A 41 16.61 42.96 35.11
N GLN A 42 15.90 43.98 34.61
CA GLN A 42 15.08 44.85 35.44
C GLN A 42 13.64 44.34 35.48
N VAL A 43 13.12 44.11 36.68
CA VAL A 43 11.77 43.59 36.90
C VAL A 43 10.98 44.62 37.71
N ALA A 44 9.96 45.23 37.10
CA ALA A 44 9.14 46.23 37.77
C ALA A 44 8.45 45.64 39.01
N SER A 45 8.38 46.40 40.10
CA SER A 45 7.61 45.99 41.28
C SER A 45 6.11 46.16 40.99
N PRO A 46 5.25 45.18 41.32
CA PRO A 46 3.81 45.32 41.19
C PRO A 46 3.20 46.37 42.13
N THR A 47 3.89 46.67 43.23
CA THR A 47 3.46 47.63 44.26
C THR A 47 4.68 48.27 44.93
N PRO A 48 4.61 49.56 45.29
CA PRO A 48 5.68 50.22 46.04
C PRO A 48 5.75 49.81 47.51
N SER A 49 4.71 49.13 48.04
CA SER A 49 4.65 48.63 49.41
C SER A 49 4.15 47.16 49.44
N PRO A 50 5.02 46.19 49.16
CA PRO A 50 4.67 44.76 49.18
C PRO A 50 4.16 44.31 50.56
N GLN A 51 3.23 43.34 50.57
CA GLN A 51 2.80 42.69 51.81
C GLN A 51 3.80 41.59 52.21
N PRO A 52 3.86 41.20 53.51
CA PRO A 52 4.66 40.06 53.93
C PRO A 52 4.37 38.79 53.11
N ASN A 53 5.42 38.04 52.76
CA ASN A 53 5.35 36.83 51.94
C ASN A 53 4.83 37.03 50.51
N THR A 54 4.88 38.26 49.97
CA THR A 54 4.61 38.49 48.55
C THR A 54 5.74 37.86 47.72
N THR A 55 5.42 36.83 46.94
CA THR A 55 6.36 36.20 46.01
C THR A 55 6.34 36.93 44.67
N VAL A 56 7.52 37.30 44.18
CA VAL A 56 7.74 37.80 42.82
C VAL A 56 8.50 36.75 42.04
N SER A 57 8.11 36.55 40.78
CA SER A 57 8.74 35.58 39.88
C SER A 57 9.11 36.23 38.56
N PHE A 58 10.26 35.85 38.00
CA PHE A 58 10.75 36.33 36.72
C PHE A 58 11.48 35.23 35.95
N ARG A 59 11.28 35.19 34.63
CA ARG A 59 11.91 34.21 33.73
C ARG A 59 13.06 34.84 32.96
N LEU A 60 14.26 34.31 33.18
CA LEU A 60 15.44 34.66 32.42
C LEU A 60 15.46 33.89 31.10
N THR A 61 15.53 34.59 29.98
CA THR A 61 15.62 34.05 28.61
C THR A 61 16.96 34.43 27.96
N GLY A 62 17.29 33.84 26.80
CA GLY A 62 18.57 34.12 26.12
C GLY A 62 19.81 33.53 26.82
N LEU A 63 19.61 32.51 27.65
CA LEU A 63 20.69 31.82 28.37
C LEU A 63 21.20 30.62 27.57
N THR A 64 22.49 30.30 27.68
CA THR A 64 23.08 29.10 27.05
C THR A 64 22.54 27.83 27.72
N ILE A 65 21.76 27.02 26.97
CA ILE A 65 21.18 25.77 27.47
C ILE A 65 22.28 24.83 27.98
N GLY A 66 22.03 24.16 29.11
CA GLY A 66 22.98 23.24 29.75
C GLY A 66 24.03 23.93 30.62
N THR A 67 24.14 25.25 30.59
CA THR A 67 25.05 26.02 31.45
C THR A 67 24.38 26.31 32.80
N VAL A 68 25.12 26.17 33.90
CA VAL A 68 24.68 26.61 35.23
C VAL A 68 24.78 28.14 35.29
N TYR A 69 23.69 28.80 35.67
CA TYR A 69 23.71 30.21 36.02
C TYR A 69 23.35 30.39 37.48
N ASN A 70 24.11 31.25 38.15
CA ASN A 70 23.85 31.74 39.49
C ASN A 70 23.10 33.06 39.42
N VAL A 71 22.11 33.24 40.28
CA VAL A 71 21.19 34.37 40.31
C VAL A 71 21.15 34.98 41.71
N SER A 72 21.14 36.30 41.78
CA SER A 72 20.91 37.08 43.00
C SER A 72 20.10 38.33 42.66
N VAL A 73 19.27 38.78 43.60
CA VAL A 73 18.31 39.87 43.39
C VAL A 73 18.58 41.01 44.36
N THR A 74 18.45 42.24 43.87
CA THR A 74 18.38 43.45 44.70
C THR A 74 17.05 44.17 44.46
N ALA A 75 16.62 44.95 45.46
CA ALA A 75 15.48 45.84 45.36
C ALA A 75 15.97 47.29 45.17
N VAL A 76 15.29 48.05 44.31
CA VAL A 76 15.62 49.45 44.02
C VAL A 76 14.39 50.33 44.29
N ASP A 77 14.58 51.39 45.06
CA ASP A 77 13.51 52.35 45.37
C ASP A 77 13.29 53.36 44.22
N LEU A 78 12.25 54.19 44.35
CA LEU A 78 11.87 55.22 43.36
C LEU A 78 12.92 56.32 43.14
N ILE A 79 13.89 56.46 44.06
CA ILE A 79 14.96 57.46 43.97
C ILE A 79 16.32 56.83 43.60
N GLY A 80 16.36 55.51 43.38
CA GLY A 80 17.50 54.78 42.84
C GLY A 80 18.42 54.12 43.87
N HIS A 81 18.07 54.09 45.15
CA HIS A 81 18.85 53.35 46.14
C HIS A 81 18.62 51.85 45.99
N GLU A 82 19.73 51.10 45.98
CA GLU A 82 19.73 49.66 45.80
C GLU A 82 20.07 48.93 47.11
N SER A 83 19.33 47.86 47.39
CA SER A 83 19.56 47.01 48.57
C SER A 83 20.86 46.20 48.45
N THR A 84 21.23 45.54 49.54
CA THR A 84 22.22 44.45 49.48
C THR A 84 21.70 43.29 48.63
N CYS A 85 22.64 42.50 48.09
CA CYS A 85 22.35 41.31 47.29
C CYS A 85 21.65 40.24 48.14
N SER A 86 20.65 39.57 47.56
CA SER A 86 20.10 38.34 48.14
C SER A 86 21.14 37.22 48.16
N PRO A 87 20.93 36.15 48.97
CA PRO A 87 21.65 34.90 48.80
C PRO A 87 21.61 34.41 47.34
N VAL A 88 22.67 33.73 46.92
CA VAL A 88 22.81 33.22 45.56
C VAL A 88 22.05 31.91 45.41
N ALA A 89 21.28 31.79 44.33
CA ALA A 89 20.65 30.53 43.90
C ALA A 89 21.17 30.14 42.51
N GLY A 90 21.45 28.85 42.29
CA GLY A 90 22.00 28.36 41.02
C GLY A 90 21.12 27.28 40.39
N ALA A 91 20.98 27.31 39.06
CA ALA A 91 20.28 26.28 38.30
C ALA A 91 20.84 26.14 36.88
N VAL A 92 20.64 24.97 36.27
CA VAL A 92 21.01 24.71 34.87
C VAL A 92 19.96 25.33 33.96
N ALA A 93 20.37 26.17 33.01
CA ALA A 93 19.46 26.73 32.02
C ALA A 93 18.88 25.63 31.10
N GLN A 94 17.56 25.61 30.95
CA GLN A 94 16.83 24.61 30.15
C GLN A 94 16.16 25.23 28.93
N GLY A 95 15.89 24.46 27.88
CA GLY A 95 15.13 24.93 26.71
C GLY A 95 13.62 24.94 26.96
N SER A 96 12.88 25.84 26.29
CA SER A 96 11.41 25.90 26.37
C SER A 96 10.69 24.76 25.68
N VAL A 97 11.34 24.16 24.68
CA VAL A 97 10.84 22.99 23.97
C VAL A 97 11.99 22.02 23.72
N THR A 98 11.66 20.76 23.48
CA THR A 98 12.57 19.79 22.87
C THR A 98 12.08 19.44 21.47
N VAL A 99 13.00 19.09 20.57
CA VAL A 99 12.68 18.66 19.21
C VAL A 99 13.32 17.30 18.96
N SER A 100 12.50 16.33 18.58
CA SER A 100 12.91 14.97 18.18
C SER A 100 12.68 14.76 16.69
N PRO A 101 13.55 14.04 15.96
CA PRO A 101 14.81 13.42 16.41
C PRO A 101 15.88 14.44 16.81
N ILE A 102 16.81 14.02 17.66
CA ILE A 102 18.02 14.78 18.02
C ILE A 102 19.10 14.42 17.00
N GLY A 103 19.73 15.43 16.38
CA GLY A 103 20.74 15.25 15.34
C GLY A 103 20.23 15.51 13.92
N SER A 104 20.96 15.01 12.92
CA SER A 104 20.62 15.20 11.51
C SER A 104 19.51 14.24 11.07
N ALA A 105 18.49 14.76 10.37
CA ALA A 105 17.44 13.95 9.78
C ALA A 105 17.65 13.80 8.26
N SER A 106 17.81 12.56 7.80
CA SER A 106 18.00 12.25 6.38
C SER A 106 16.67 11.93 5.68
N PHE A 107 16.46 12.58 4.55
CA PHE A 107 15.38 12.31 3.59
C PHE A 107 15.79 11.27 2.55
N GLY A 108 17.04 10.79 2.58
CA GLY A 108 17.56 9.81 1.63
C GLY A 108 17.72 10.38 0.21
N SER A 109 17.73 9.47 -0.76
CA SER A 109 17.74 9.82 -2.18
C SER A 109 16.32 9.93 -2.70
N VAL A 110 15.97 11.05 -3.35
CA VAL A 110 14.65 11.34 -3.88
C VAL A 110 14.78 11.76 -5.34
N ASN A 111 13.94 11.20 -6.20
CA ASN A 111 13.93 11.57 -7.62
C ASN A 111 13.62 13.07 -7.78
N VAL A 112 14.32 13.74 -8.70
CA VAL A 112 14.01 15.13 -9.06
C VAL A 112 12.55 15.25 -9.48
N GLY A 113 11.83 16.24 -8.93
CA GLY A 113 10.40 16.45 -9.14
C GLY A 113 9.47 15.61 -8.24
N SER A 114 10.00 14.62 -7.53
CA SER A 114 9.29 13.90 -6.47
C SER A 114 9.55 14.56 -5.10
N PHE A 115 8.98 13.99 -4.04
CA PHE A 115 9.20 14.47 -2.68
C PHE A 115 9.33 13.34 -1.66
N ALA A 116 9.96 13.64 -0.53
CA ALA A 116 9.92 12.82 0.67
C ALA A 116 9.56 13.68 1.89
N ASP A 117 8.74 13.12 2.77
CA ASP A 117 8.31 13.77 4.01
C ASP A 117 9.01 13.14 5.22
N ARG A 118 9.36 13.98 6.19
CA ARG A 118 9.83 13.57 7.52
C ARG A 118 9.10 14.37 8.58
N THR A 119 8.90 13.73 9.72
CA THR A 119 8.24 14.34 10.87
C THR A 119 9.24 14.67 11.95
N PHE A 120 9.02 15.82 12.59
CA PHE A 120 9.67 16.24 13.82
C PHE A 120 8.61 16.40 14.90
N THR A 121 8.94 16.02 16.13
CA THR A 121 8.06 16.23 17.28
C THR A 121 8.64 17.33 18.14
N VAL A 122 7.89 18.42 18.27
CA VAL A 122 8.15 19.49 19.24
C VAL A 122 7.41 19.15 20.52
N GLN A 123 8.08 19.17 21.66
CA GLN A 123 7.47 18.89 22.96
C GLN A 123 7.73 20.03 23.94
N SER A 124 6.69 20.45 24.66
CA SER A 124 6.79 21.44 25.73
C SER A 124 7.46 20.84 26.95
N THR A 125 8.42 21.57 27.53
CA THR A 125 9.02 21.23 28.82
C THR A 125 8.32 21.90 29.99
N ARG A 126 7.26 22.71 29.76
CA ARG A 126 6.62 23.54 30.79
C ARG A 126 5.10 23.46 30.82
N ALA A 127 4.52 23.70 31.99
CA ALA A 127 3.07 23.61 32.23
C ALA A 127 2.22 24.71 31.57
N GLY A 128 2.83 25.81 31.13
CA GLY A 128 2.14 26.91 30.44
C GLY A 128 2.14 26.79 28.92
N ALA A 129 1.27 27.56 28.25
CA ALA A 129 1.20 27.59 26.79
C ALA A 129 2.52 28.09 26.17
N ILE A 130 2.97 27.42 25.10
CA ILE A 130 4.09 27.86 24.24
C ILE A 130 3.55 28.01 22.83
N SER A 131 3.70 29.19 22.24
CA SER A 131 3.53 29.35 20.80
C SER A 131 4.89 29.47 20.11
N GLY A 132 4.95 28.97 18.89
CA GLY A 132 6.16 28.97 18.08
C GLY A 132 5.88 28.75 16.61
N ALA A 133 6.94 28.84 15.81
CA ALA A 133 6.90 28.61 14.38
C ALA A 133 8.13 27.81 13.93
N VAL A 134 7.99 27.15 12.80
CA VAL A 134 9.06 26.40 12.14
C VAL A 134 9.33 27.01 10.79
N SER A 135 10.60 27.19 10.46
CA SER A 135 11.07 27.72 9.19
C SER A 135 12.19 26.89 8.61
N THR A 136 12.30 26.89 7.28
CA THR A 136 13.39 26.31 6.51
C THR A 136 13.40 26.92 5.11
N VAL A 137 14.36 26.52 4.27
CA VAL A 137 14.53 27.05 2.90
C VAL A 137 14.57 25.92 1.88
N ALA A 138 14.25 26.26 0.62
CA ALA A 138 14.32 25.33 -0.50
C ALA A 138 15.70 24.66 -0.57
N PRO A 139 15.77 23.37 -0.96
CA PRO A 139 14.68 22.51 -1.46
C PRO A 139 13.79 21.88 -0.37
N PHE A 140 13.92 22.31 0.89
CA PHE A 140 13.06 21.88 1.99
C PHE A 140 11.92 22.88 2.23
N SER A 141 10.78 22.38 2.72
CA SER A 141 9.62 23.21 3.06
C SER A 141 8.86 22.63 4.25
N VAL A 142 8.18 23.49 5.00
CA VAL A 142 7.29 23.05 6.08
C VAL A 142 5.90 22.81 5.50
N VAL A 143 5.41 21.58 5.56
CA VAL A 143 4.11 21.17 5.02
C VAL A 143 2.99 21.40 6.03
N SER A 144 3.24 21.08 7.30
CA SER A 144 2.24 21.18 8.36
C SER A 144 2.86 21.25 9.75
N GLY A 145 2.07 21.69 10.73
CA GLY A 145 2.49 21.80 12.14
C GLY A 145 3.21 23.12 12.48
N SER A 146 3.18 24.11 11.59
CA SER A 146 3.70 25.46 11.82
C SER A 146 2.68 26.50 11.33
N PRO A 147 2.38 27.57 12.10
CA PRO A 147 2.79 27.78 13.49
C PRO A 147 2.15 26.74 14.43
N PHE A 148 2.60 26.67 15.68
CA PHE A 148 2.08 25.74 16.68
C PHE A 148 1.86 26.39 18.04
N THR A 149 0.98 25.77 18.83
CA THR A 149 0.75 26.10 20.24
C THR A 149 0.70 24.81 21.06
N LEU A 150 1.54 24.71 22.09
CA LEU A 150 1.61 23.58 23.02
C LEU A 150 1.01 23.99 24.35
N SER A 151 -0.06 23.31 24.78
CA SER A 151 -0.76 23.61 26.02
C SER A 151 -0.43 22.59 27.10
N GLY A 152 0.44 22.95 28.03
CA GLY A 152 0.81 22.07 29.15
C GLY A 152 2.18 21.42 29.01
N ALA A 153 2.68 20.89 30.14
CA ALA A 153 3.96 20.20 30.19
C ALA A 153 3.83 18.86 29.47
N GLY A 154 4.80 18.54 28.61
CA GLY A 154 4.79 17.32 27.82
C GLY A 154 3.86 17.36 26.61
N ALA A 155 3.09 18.43 26.39
CA ALA A 155 2.29 18.60 25.18
C ALA A 155 3.16 18.57 23.92
N THR A 156 2.69 17.90 22.87
CA THR A 156 3.46 17.67 21.64
C THR A 156 2.78 18.26 20.40
N GLN A 157 3.59 18.63 19.42
CA GLN A 157 3.17 18.97 18.07
C GLN A 157 4.04 18.20 17.08
N THR A 158 3.39 17.54 16.12
CA THR A 158 4.07 16.95 14.96
C THR A 158 4.20 18.00 13.86
N VAL A 159 5.41 18.18 13.36
CA VAL A 159 5.75 19.08 12.25
C VAL A 159 6.21 18.23 11.08
N THR A 160 5.58 18.39 9.92
CA THR A 160 5.98 17.68 8.70
C THR A 160 6.81 18.60 7.84
N VAL A 161 8.04 18.17 7.55
CA VAL A 161 8.97 18.84 6.63
C VAL A 161 9.08 17.98 5.38
N ARG A 162 9.13 18.62 4.22
CA ARG A 162 9.23 17.98 2.91
C ARG A 162 10.53 18.37 2.23
N PHE A 163 11.20 17.40 1.63
CA PHE A 163 12.29 17.61 0.67
C PHE A 163 11.75 17.43 -0.76
N THR A 164 11.90 18.44 -1.61
CA THR A 164 11.49 18.42 -3.04
C THR A 164 12.67 18.83 -3.92
N PRO A 165 13.57 17.90 -4.30
CA PRO A 165 14.74 18.23 -5.12
C PRO A 165 14.35 18.67 -6.53
N THR A 166 14.96 19.75 -7.00
CA THR A 166 14.83 20.26 -8.38
C THR A 166 16.06 19.97 -9.24
N THR A 167 17.15 19.49 -8.64
CA THR A 167 18.42 19.17 -9.31
C THR A 167 19.02 17.90 -8.73
N VAL A 168 19.84 17.20 -9.51
CA VAL A 168 20.59 16.01 -9.07
C VAL A 168 21.79 16.44 -8.22
N ALA A 169 21.53 16.74 -6.95
CA ALA A 169 22.53 17.22 -6.00
C ALA A 169 22.16 16.92 -4.55
N ALA A 170 23.18 16.85 -3.69
CA ALA A 170 22.96 16.83 -2.25
C ALA A 170 22.53 18.21 -1.74
N ALA A 171 21.55 18.23 -0.84
CA ALA A 171 21.09 19.42 -0.14
C ALA A 171 21.22 19.23 1.37
N ILE A 172 21.77 20.24 2.03
CA ILE A 172 21.99 20.26 3.48
C ILE A 172 21.58 21.64 4.00
N VAL A 173 20.55 21.70 4.85
CA VAL A 173 20.06 22.95 5.44
C VAL A 173 19.61 22.73 6.88
N ASN A 174 19.37 23.81 7.62
CA ASN A 174 18.73 23.75 8.93
C ASN A 174 17.21 23.91 8.80
N VAL A 175 16.47 23.15 9.61
CA VAL A 175 15.10 23.46 10.00
C VAL A 175 15.16 24.10 11.38
N THR A 176 14.64 25.31 11.49
CA THR A 176 14.70 26.12 12.72
C THR A 176 13.33 26.18 13.37
N PHE A 177 13.28 25.75 14.63
CA PHE A 177 12.11 25.78 15.49
C PHE A 177 12.28 26.94 16.48
N THR A 178 11.47 27.97 16.33
CA THR A 178 11.48 29.14 17.20
C THR A 178 10.29 29.07 18.14
N ALA A 179 10.54 29.04 19.45
CA ALA A 179 9.48 28.96 20.45
C ALA A 179 9.88 29.70 21.73
N ALA A 180 8.99 30.56 22.23
CA ALA A 180 9.21 31.34 23.47
C ALA A 180 10.56 32.09 23.54
N GLY A 181 11.08 32.56 22.40
CA GLY A 181 12.35 33.28 22.30
C GLY A 181 13.60 32.40 22.19
N ASP A 182 13.44 31.07 22.18
CA ASP A 182 14.52 30.11 21.95
C ASP A 182 14.47 29.57 20.51
N ASP A 183 15.64 29.42 19.88
CA ASP A 183 15.80 28.76 18.57
C ASP A 183 16.46 27.40 18.72
N ILE A 184 15.83 26.37 18.14
CA ILE A 184 16.38 25.02 18.06
C ILE A 184 16.52 24.65 16.59
N SER A 185 17.75 24.39 16.15
CA SER A 185 18.04 23.95 14.78
C SER A 185 18.17 22.43 14.67
N ARG A 186 17.65 21.86 13.58
CA ARG A 186 17.87 20.47 13.17
C ARG A 186 18.42 20.45 11.76
N LEU A 187 19.57 19.82 11.59
CA LEU A 187 20.18 19.64 10.28
C LEU A 187 19.35 18.62 9.49
N VAL A 188 18.98 18.95 8.25
CA VAL A 188 18.31 18.03 7.34
C VAL A 188 19.17 17.80 6.11
N THR A 189 19.18 16.56 5.64
CA THR A 189 19.94 16.17 4.44
C THR A 189 19.05 15.40 3.47
N GLY A 190 19.32 15.54 2.18
CA GLY A 190 18.65 14.80 1.12
C GLY A 190 19.47 14.86 -0.16
N VAL A 191 19.31 13.88 -1.05
CA VAL A 191 20.01 13.85 -2.33
C VAL A 191 18.98 13.78 -3.44
N GLY A 192 18.96 14.77 -4.33
CA GLY A 192 18.25 14.68 -5.59
C GLY A 192 18.96 13.67 -6.50
N ILE A 193 18.22 12.69 -6.99
CA ILE A 193 18.69 11.69 -7.97
C ILE A 193 17.80 11.74 -9.21
N ASP A 194 18.30 11.21 -10.32
CA ASP A 194 17.52 11.02 -11.54
C ASP A 194 17.49 9.53 -11.86
N LEU A 195 16.62 8.81 -11.15
CA LEU A 195 16.25 7.45 -11.54
C LEU A 195 14.98 7.53 -12.39
N PRO A 196 14.87 6.72 -13.44
CA PRO A 196 13.65 6.73 -14.23
C PRO A 196 12.46 6.25 -13.38
N VAL A 197 11.33 6.93 -13.47
CA VAL A 197 10.08 6.51 -12.82
C VAL A 197 9.69 5.14 -13.36
N THR A 198 9.38 4.17 -12.51
CA THR A 198 9.05 2.81 -12.96
C THR A 198 7.54 2.59 -12.99
N THR A 199 7.05 1.98 -14.07
CA THR A 199 5.68 1.49 -14.16
C THR A 199 5.72 -0.02 -14.37
N PRO A 200 4.87 -0.81 -13.69
CA PRO A 200 4.81 -2.25 -13.93
C PRO A 200 4.58 -2.56 -15.41
N PRO A 201 5.16 -3.65 -15.94
CA PRO A 201 4.88 -4.08 -17.30
C PRO A 201 3.38 -4.24 -17.55
N THR A 202 2.91 -3.82 -18.72
CA THR A 202 1.60 -4.19 -19.24
C THR A 202 1.77 -5.41 -20.14
N VAL A 203 0.91 -6.42 -19.98
CA VAL A 203 0.92 -7.66 -20.78
C VAL A 203 -0.44 -7.85 -21.40
N THR A 204 -0.49 -8.22 -22.67
CA THR A 204 -1.73 -8.54 -23.37
C THR A 204 -1.57 -9.85 -24.13
N ILE A 205 -2.56 -10.73 -24.02
CA ILE A 205 -2.64 -11.96 -24.79
C ILE A 205 -3.48 -11.65 -26.03
N THR A 206 -2.90 -11.76 -27.22
CA THR A 206 -3.57 -11.42 -28.50
C THR A 206 -3.98 -12.65 -29.29
N SER A 207 -3.42 -13.81 -28.98
CA SER A 207 -3.76 -15.09 -29.62
C SER A 207 -3.79 -16.21 -28.57
N PRO A 208 -4.78 -17.12 -28.64
CA PRO A 208 -5.84 -17.21 -29.64
C PRO A 208 -6.96 -16.16 -29.48
N ARG A 209 -7.58 -15.73 -30.60
CA ARG A 209 -8.64 -14.70 -30.62
C ARG A 209 -10.02 -15.34 -30.88
N TYR A 210 -10.90 -15.25 -29.88
CA TYR A 210 -12.35 -15.57 -29.87
C TYR A 210 -12.81 -17.05 -29.94
N PRO A 211 -14.02 -17.33 -29.37
CA PRO A 211 -14.68 -16.54 -28.31
C PRO A 211 -13.99 -16.74 -26.97
N THR A 212 -14.21 -15.81 -26.03
CA THR A 212 -13.90 -16.01 -24.61
C THR A 212 -15.15 -16.58 -23.93
N PRO A 213 -15.10 -17.73 -23.25
CA PRO A 213 -13.93 -18.57 -23.01
C PRO A 213 -13.43 -19.31 -24.27
N TYR A 214 -12.12 -19.43 -24.44
CA TYR A 214 -11.51 -20.13 -25.57
C TYR A 214 -11.67 -21.64 -25.38
N THR A 215 -12.34 -22.30 -26.32
CA THR A 215 -12.51 -23.74 -26.35
C THR A 215 -11.69 -24.33 -27.49
N THR A 216 -11.04 -25.46 -27.25
CA THR A 216 -10.25 -26.15 -28.28
C THR A 216 -10.26 -27.65 -28.05
N SER A 217 -10.01 -28.43 -29.09
CA SER A 217 -9.73 -29.86 -28.99
C SER A 217 -8.26 -30.19 -29.27
N SER A 218 -7.41 -29.18 -29.33
CA SER A 218 -5.99 -29.32 -29.62
C SER A 218 -5.14 -29.01 -28.38
N SER A 219 -4.15 -29.85 -28.13
CA SER A 219 -3.12 -29.68 -27.10
C SER A 219 -1.83 -30.29 -27.65
N PRO A 220 -0.67 -29.60 -27.57
CA PRO A 220 -0.46 -28.31 -26.92
C PRO A 220 -0.98 -27.12 -27.74
N ILE A 221 -1.20 -25.98 -27.09
CA ILE A 221 -1.55 -24.71 -27.76
C ILE A 221 -0.36 -23.75 -27.80
N THR A 222 -0.52 -22.70 -28.61
CA THR A 222 0.42 -21.55 -28.64
C THR A 222 -0.32 -20.28 -28.24
N LEU A 223 0.22 -19.55 -27.26
CA LEU A 223 -0.18 -18.20 -26.95
C LEU A 223 0.75 -17.21 -27.64
N ALA A 224 0.22 -16.06 -28.06
CA ALA A 224 1.03 -14.94 -28.49
C ALA A 224 0.43 -13.64 -27.97
N GLY A 225 1.27 -12.62 -27.85
CA GLY A 225 0.85 -11.34 -27.29
C GLY A 225 1.89 -10.26 -27.36
N THR A 226 1.63 -9.18 -26.62
CA THR A 226 2.58 -8.08 -26.45
C THR A 226 2.83 -7.78 -24.99
N ALA A 227 4.02 -7.26 -24.67
CA ALA A 227 4.33 -6.71 -23.38
C ALA A 227 5.12 -5.40 -23.52
N SER A 228 4.88 -4.45 -22.64
CA SER A 228 5.55 -3.16 -22.66
C SER A 228 5.81 -2.67 -21.25
N ALA A 229 7.00 -2.13 -21.02
CA ALA A 229 7.39 -1.43 -19.81
C ALA A 229 8.25 -0.24 -20.22
N ASN A 230 8.21 0.84 -19.43
CA ASN A 230 8.94 2.05 -19.74
C ASN A 230 10.48 1.87 -19.63
N LEU A 231 10.95 0.86 -18.89
CA LEU A 231 12.37 0.45 -18.83
C LEU A 231 12.69 -0.83 -19.60
N GLY A 232 11.78 -1.26 -20.48
CA GLY A 232 11.90 -2.49 -21.23
C GLY A 232 11.49 -3.74 -20.43
N VAL A 233 11.04 -4.76 -21.17
CA VAL A 233 10.68 -6.08 -20.63
C VAL A 233 11.85 -7.02 -20.87
N THR A 234 12.30 -7.71 -19.83
CA THR A 234 13.45 -8.64 -19.87
C THR A 234 13.03 -10.08 -20.02
N GLN A 235 11.82 -10.45 -19.56
CA GLN A 235 11.34 -11.83 -19.63
C GLN A 235 9.82 -11.86 -19.70
N VAL A 236 9.28 -12.82 -20.47
CA VAL A 236 7.87 -13.22 -20.42
C VAL A 236 7.81 -14.71 -20.13
N THR A 237 7.04 -15.11 -19.12
CA THR A 237 6.82 -16.51 -18.74
C THR A 237 5.34 -16.84 -18.74
N TRP A 238 5.02 -18.13 -18.76
CA TRP A 238 3.66 -18.63 -18.67
C TRP A 238 3.54 -19.79 -17.68
N SER A 239 2.34 -19.98 -17.13
CA SER A 239 1.96 -21.15 -16.33
C SER A 239 0.52 -21.57 -16.62
N ASN A 240 0.23 -22.85 -16.39
CA ASN A 240 -1.12 -23.41 -16.46
C ASN A 240 -1.53 -23.94 -15.07
N SER A 241 -2.72 -23.58 -14.60
CA SER A 241 -3.30 -24.06 -13.33
C SER A 241 -3.43 -25.57 -13.24
N ARG A 242 -3.46 -26.28 -14.37
CA ARG A 242 -3.51 -27.74 -14.45
C ARG A 242 -2.13 -28.38 -14.66
N GLY A 243 -1.05 -27.60 -14.51
CA GLY A 243 0.34 -28.06 -14.64
C GLY A 243 0.99 -27.63 -15.95
N GLY A 244 2.31 -27.44 -15.88
CA GLY A 244 3.12 -26.89 -16.99
C GLY A 244 3.44 -25.40 -16.79
N SER A 245 4.66 -25.03 -17.16
CA SER A 245 5.14 -23.64 -17.16
C SER A 245 6.34 -23.50 -18.09
N GLY A 246 6.65 -22.28 -18.51
CA GLY A 246 7.80 -22.04 -19.38
C GLY A 246 8.09 -20.57 -19.61
N THR A 247 9.11 -20.32 -20.42
CA THR A 247 9.48 -18.97 -20.89
C THR A 247 8.97 -18.80 -22.31
N ALA A 248 8.39 -17.66 -22.63
CA ALA A 248 7.99 -17.30 -23.99
C ALA A 248 9.22 -16.84 -24.79
N GLU A 249 9.16 -17.02 -26.10
CA GLU A 249 10.12 -16.44 -27.03
C GLU A 249 9.78 -14.96 -27.26
N GLY A 250 10.77 -14.07 -27.14
CA GLY A 250 10.58 -12.63 -27.25
C GLY A 250 10.00 -11.96 -26.00
N THR A 251 10.05 -10.63 -25.95
CA THR A 251 9.58 -9.84 -24.79
C THR A 251 8.52 -8.82 -25.19
N THR A 252 8.79 -7.95 -26.17
CA THR A 252 7.81 -6.94 -26.62
C THR A 252 6.68 -7.54 -27.46
N LYS A 253 7.05 -8.40 -28.42
CA LYS A 253 6.15 -9.33 -29.09
C LYS A 253 6.61 -10.71 -28.65
N TRP A 254 5.73 -11.45 -28.00
CA TRP A 254 6.10 -12.71 -27.38
C TRP A 254 5.22 -13.86 -27.88
N THR A 255 5.80 -15.05 -27.92
CA THR A 255 5.14 -16.30 -28.31
C THR A 255 5.49 -17.40 -27.32
N ALA A 256 4.47 -18.04 -26.75
CA ALA A 256 4.62 -19.21 -25.88
C ALA A 256 4.01 -20.44 -26.56
N SER A 257 4.85 -21.24 -27.20
CA SER A 257 4.46 -22.49 -27.86
C SER A 257 4.54 -23.68 -26.91
N GLY A 258 3.81 -24.76 -27.25
CA GLY A 258 3.96 -26.03 -26.54
C GLY A 258 3.26 -26.07 -25.17
N ILE A 259 2.25 -25.22 -24.94
CA ILE A 259 1.52 -25.18 -23.67
C ILE A 259 0.60 -26.40 -23.58
N PRO A 260 0.87 -27.36 -22.68
CA PRO A 260 0.00 -28.51 -22.51
C PRO A 260 -1.29 -28.10 -21.80
N LEU A 261 -2.42 -28.46 -22.40
CA LEU A 261 -3.72 -28.38 -21.77
C LEU A 261 -4.12 -29.74 -21.20
N GLN A 262 -4.81 -29.73 -20.06
CA GLN A 262 -5.52 -30.89 -19.51
C GLN A 262 -7.01 -30.79 -19.89
N LEU A 263 -7.71 -31.93 -19.96
CA LEU A 263 -9.15 -31.93 -20.27
C LEU A 263 -9.93 -31.02 -19.30
N GLY A 264 -10.89 -30.28 -19.85
CA GLY A 264 -11.66 -29.27 -19.12
C GLY A 264 -10.95 -27.92 -19.02
N LEU A 265 -11.30 -27.14 -17.98
CA LEU A 265 -10.84 -25.75 -17.80
C LEU A 265 -9.38 -25.67 -17.33
N ASN A 266 -8.58 -24.91 -18.08
CA ASN A 266 -7.20 -24.50 -17.79
C ASN A 266 -7.15 -22.98 -17.63
N VAL A 267 -6.46 -22.50 -16.59
CA VAL A 267 -6.20 -21.06 -16.39
C VAL A 267 -4.75 -20.81 -16.74
N LEU A 268 -4.53 -20.10 -17.85
CA LEU A 268 -3.21 -19.75 -18.35
C LEU A 268 -2.86 -18.36 -17.84
N THR A 269 -1.71 -18.25 -17.19
CA THR A 269 -1.20 -16.99 -16.62
C THR A 269 0.09 -16.63 -17.33
N VAL A 270 0.16 -15.45 -17.93
CA VAL A 270 1.36 -14.89 -18.56
C VAL A 270 1.91 -13.78 -17.67
N THR A 271 3.21 -13.84 -17.36
CA THR A 271 3.90 -12.86 -16.51
C THR A 271 5.03 -12.21 -17.28
N ALA A 272 5.02 -10.88 -17.42
CA ALA A 272 6.18 -10.13 -17.92
C ALA A 272 6.96 -9.52 -16.76
N ARG A 273 8.28 -9.47 -16.89
CA ARG A 273 9.21 -8.86 -15.93
C ARG A 273 10.00 -7.74 -16.59
N ASP A 274 10.20 -6.63 -15.89
CA ASP A 274 11.07 -5.54 -16.35
C ASP A 274 12.55 -5.72 -15.94
N THR A 275 13.37 -4.71 -16.18
CA THR A 275 14.81 -4.68 -15.85
C THR A 275 15.12 -4.59 -14.36
N ILE A 276 14.16 -4.17 -13.53
CA ILE A 276 14.32 -4.03 -12.07
C ILE A 276 13.56 -5.11 -11.27
N GLY A 277 12.88 -6.02 -11.95
CA GLY A 277 12.17 -7.16 -11.38
C GLY A 277 10.68 -6.96 -11.10
N THR A 278 10.11 -5.81 -11.46
CA THR A 278 8.65 -5.57 -11.38
C THR A 278 7.91 -6.47 -12.36
N ILE A 279 6.71 -6.91 -11.99
CA ILE A 279 5.92 -7.86 -12.79
C ILE A 279 4.59 -7.29 -13.26
N GLY A 280 4.19 -7.68 -14.47
CA GLY A 280 2.85 -7.50 -15.04
C GLY A 280 2.23 -8.84 -15.39
N ILE A 281 0.91 -8.99 -15.24
CA ILE A 281 0.22 -10.27 -15.41
C ILE A 281 -0.96 -10.12 -16.37
N ALA A 282 -1.14 -11.10 -17.26
CA ALA A 282 -2.36 -11.31 -18.03
C ALA A 282 -2.84 -12.75 -17.87
N THR A 283 -4.15 -12.96 -17.79
CA THR A 283 -4.76 -14.29 -17.65
C THR A 283 -5.73 -14.59 -18.79
N MET A 284 -5.81 -15.86 -19.15
CA MET A 284 -6.76 -16.38 -20.13
C MET A 284 -7.23 -17.76 -19.71
N THR A 285 -8.51 -18.06 -19.94
CA THR A 285 -9.06 -19.40 -19.76
C THR A 285 -9.10 -20.15 -21.08
N ALA A 286 -8.67 -21.41 -21.05
CA ALA A 286 -8.73 -22.34 -22.18
C ALA A 286 -9.40 -23.64 -21.72
N THR A 287 -10.46 -24.06 -22.39
CA THR A 287 -11.15 -25.32 -22.11
C THR A 287 -10.80 -26.33 -23.20
N LEU A 288 -10.11 -27.42 -22.82
CA LEU A 288 -9.81 -28.52 -23.74
C LEU A 288 -10.98 -29.51 -23.75
N THR A 289 -11.63 -29.66 -24.91
CA THR A 289 -12.74 -30.58 -25.14
C THR A 289 -12.33 -31.73 -26.06
N ILE A 290 -13.04 -32.85 -26.01
CA ILE A 290 -12.82 -33.96 -26.95
C ILE A 290 -13.53 -33.64 -28.27
N ALA A 291 -12.82 -33.75 -29.40
CA ALA A 291 -13.43 -33.59 -30.72
C ALA A 291 -13.97 -34.90 -31.28
N PHE A 292 -15.18 -34.84 -31.84
CA PHE A 292 -15.85 -35.97 -32.49
C PHE A 292 -16.24 -35.60 -33.92
N THR A 293 -15.81 -36.41 -34.88
CA THR A 293 -16.28 -36.38 -36.26
C THR A 293 -17.28 -37.52 -36.46
N PHE A 294 -18.38 -37.23 -37.13
CA PHE A 294 -19.43 -38.21 -37.43
C PHE A 294 -19.67 -38.22 -38.94
N THR A 295 -19.94 -39.39 -39.50
CA THR A 295 -20.32 -39.51 -40.91
C THR A 295 -21.74 -38.96 -41.10
N ASP A 296 -21.98 -38.29 -42.22
CA ASP A 296 -23.25 -37.63 -42.55
C ASP A 296 -23.73 -36.67 -41.44
N ASP A 297 -22.94 -35.64 -41.11
CA ASP A 297 -23.25 -34.70 -40.04
C ASP A 297 -23.59 -33.29 -40.58
N PRO A 298 -24.82 -32.76 -40.36
CA PRO A 298 -25.94 -33.38 -39.66
C PRO A 298 -26.71 -34.41 -40.52
N LEU A 299 -27.39 -35.36 -39.86
CA LEU A 299 -28.33 -36.25 -40.55
C LEU A 299 -29.56 -35.43 -40.98
N VAL A 300 -29.91 -35.44 -42.27
CA VAL A 300 -31.02 -34.65 -42.80
C VAL A 300 -32.25 -35.53 -42.99
N ALA A 301 -33.41 -35.08 -42.49
CA ALA A 301 -34.68 -35.80 -42.67
C ALA A 301 -35.00 -36.01 -44.15
N GLN A 302 -35.41 -37.22 -44.52
CA GLN A 302 -35.69 -37.64 -45.91
C GLN A 302 -34.49 -37.56 -46.89
N GLY A 303 -33.30 -37.15 -46.44
CA GLY A 303 -32.08 -37.07 -47.25
C GLY A 303 -30.99 -38.07 -46.85
N THR A 304 -30.94 -38.46 -45.57
CA THR A 304 -29.96 -39.41 -45.05
C THR A 304 -30.66 -40.63 -44.46
N ILE A 305 -30.30 -41.83 -44.93
CA ILE A 305 -30.72 -43.08 -44.29
C ILE A 305 -29.91 -43.26 -43.02
N VAL A 306 -30.58 -43.38 -41.87
CA VAL A 306 -29.93 -43.69 -40.60
C VAL A 306 -29.43 -45.14 -40.63
N ARG A 307 -28.12 -45.33 -40.45
CA ARG A 307 -27.46 -46.64 -40.54
C ARG A 307 -26.90 -47.08 -39.19
N ALA A 308 -26.62 -48.37 -39.07
CA ALA A 308 -25.92 -48.93 -37.91
C ALA A 308 -24.56 -48.25 -37.64
N ALA A 309 -23.88 -47.77 -38.69
CA ALA A 309 -22.63 -47.02 -38.58
C ALA A 309 -22.79 -45.74 -37.73
N HIS A 310 -23.87 -44.96 -37.92
CA HIS A 310 -24.10 -43.73 -37.15
C HIS A 310 -24.25 -44.01 -35.65
N PHE A 311 -24.82 -45.17 -35.29
CA PHE A 311 -24.92 -45.62 -33.90
C PHE A 311 -23.58 -46.09 -33.35
N ALA A 312 -22.79 -46.82 -34.15
CA ALA A 312 -21.46 -47.26 -33.75
C ALA A 312 -20.52 -46.08 -33.45
N GLU A 313 -20.53 -45.04 -34.30
CA GLU A 313 -19.77 -43.82 -34.08
C GLU A 313 -20.21 -43.10 -32.79
N LEU A 314 -21.52 -42.98 -32.56
CA LEU A 314 -22.08 -42.36 -31.34
C LEU A 314 -21.74 -43.15 -30.07
N ARG A 315 -21.80 -44.50 -30.12
CA ARG A 315 -21.38 -45.36 -29.01
C ARG A 315 -19.91 -45.15 -28.67
N ALA A 316 -19.04 -45.15 -29.67
CA ALA A 316 -17.61 -44.91 -29.49
C ALA A 316 -17.31 -43.51 -28.93
N ALA A 317 -18.02 -42.47 -29.40
CA ALA A 317 -17.91 -41.12 -28.86
C ALA A 317 -18.35 -41.06 -27.39
N ILE A 318 -19.48 -41.71 -27.06
CA ILE A 318 -19.97 -41.77 -25.69
C ILE A 318 -19.01 -42.54 -24.77
N ASP A 319 -18.48 -43.67 -25.21
CA ASP A 319 -17.49 -44.42 -24.43
C ASP A 319 -16.21 -43.62 -24.21
N SER A 320 -15.76 -42.86 -25.21
CA SER A 320 -14.61 -41.96 -25.09
C SER A 320 -14.84 -40.89 -24.01
N VAL A 321 -16.01 -40.24 -23.98
CA VAL A 321 -16.32 -39.26 -22.93
C VAL A 321 -16.51 -39.91 -21.56
N ARG A 322 -17.02 -41.14 -21.49
CA ARG A 322 -17.16 -41.90 -20.24
C ARG A 322 -15.81 -42.23 -19.63
N THR A 323 -14.92 -42.82 -20.42
CA THR A 323 -13.56 -43.17 -19.97
C THR A 323 -12.77 -41.94 -19.53
N ALA A 324 -12.91 -40.81 -20.23
CA ALA A 324 -12.30 -39.54 -19.83
C ALA A 324 -12.77 -39.02 -18.46
N ARG A 325 -13.91 -39.51 -17.95
CA ARG A 325 -14.53 -39.14 -16.66
C ARG A 325 -14.45 -40.27 -15.62
N GLY A 326 -13.59 -41.26 -15.86
CA GLY A 326 -13.37 -42.38 -14.95
C GLY A 326 -14.50 -43.42 -14.93
N LEU A 327 -15.45 -43.35 -15.86
CA LEU A 327 -16.49 -44.35 -16.02
C LEU A 327 -16.02 -45.47 -16.94
N MET A 328 -16.51 -46.69 -16.69
CA MET A 328 -16.31 -47.81 -17.60
C MET A 328 -17.11 -47.60 -18.91
N PRO A 329 -16.61 -48.11 -20.05
CA PRO A 329 -17.39 -48.19 -21.29
C PRO A 329 -18.76 -48.81 -21.03
N PHE A 330 -19.78 -48.31 -21.71
CA PHE A 330 -21.14 -48.75 -21.48
C PHE A 330 -21.38 -50.15 -22.05
N ALA A 331 -22.15 -50.98 -21.34
CA ALA A 331 -22.53 -52.30 -21.80
C ALA A 331 -23.67 -52.20 -22.83
N TRP A 332 -23.31 -52.00 -24.11
CA TRP A 332 -24.25 -51.87 -25.22
C TRP A 332 -24.91 -53.21 -25.58
N THR A 333 -26.21 -53.21 -25.84
CA THR A 333 -26.88 -54.37 -26.44
C THR A 333 -26.33 -54.62 -27.85
N ALA A 334 -25.99 -55.89 -28.13
CA ALA A 334 -25.46 -56.32 -29.42
C ALA A 334 -26.47 -56.06 -30.55
N ALA A 335 -25.99 -55.53 -31.68
CA ALA A 335 -26.84 -55.32 -32.85
C ALA A 335 -27.26 -56.68 -33.42
N THR A 336 -28.56 -57.00 -33.37
CA THR A 336 -29.11 -58.16 -34.07
C THR A 336 -29.20 -57.85 -35.57
N SER A 337 -29.27 -58.90 -36.40
CA SER A 337 -29.43 -58.82 -37.86
C SER A 337 -30.71 -58.12 -38.35
N THR A 338 -31.55 -57.61 -37.42
CA THR A 338 -32.87 -57.02 -37.67
C THR A 338 -32.90 -55.50 -37.57
N GLY A 339 -31.75 -54.82 -37.59
CA GLY A 339 -31.68 -53.37 -37.72
C GLY A 339 -31.70 -52.60 -36.40
N VAL A 340 -31.71 -51.27 -36.49
CA VAL A 340 -31.61 -50.38 -35.33
C VAL A 340 -32.98 -50.22 -34.67
N LEU A 341 -33.10 -50.65 -33.41
CA LEU A 341 -34.32 -50.55 -32.60
C LEU A 341 -34.24 -49.38 -31.61
N GLY A 342 -35.41 -48.91 -31.13
CA GLY A 342 -35.52 -47.81 -30.16
C GLY A 342 -34.70 -48.02 -28.87
N VAL A 343 -34.42 -49.27 -28.49
CA VAL A 343 -33.53 -49.61 -27.37
C VAL A 343 -32.14 -48.96 -27.49
N HIS A 344 -31.57 -48.89 -28.70
CA HIS A 344 -30.24 -48.31 -28.90
C HIS A 344 -30.21 -46.81 -28.60
N VAL A 345 -31.27 -46.07 -28.92
CA VAL A 345 -31.37 -44.64 -28.60
C VAL A 345 -31.51 -44.45 -27.10
N THR A 346 -32.32 -45.27 -26.43
CA THR A 346 -32.48 -45.22 -24.97
C THR A 346 -31.17 -45.54 -24.25
N GLU A 347 -30.39 -46.51 -24.74
CA GLU A 347 -29.03 -46.80 -24.25
C GLU A 347 -28.08 -45.62 -24.43
N LEU A 348 -28.03 -45.01 -25.63
CA LEU A 348 -27.17 -43.85 -25.91
C LEU A 348 -27.49 -42.68 -24.95
N ARG A 349 -28.77 -42.38 -24.76
CA ARG A 349 -29.22 -41.33 -23.82
C ARG A 349 -28.81 -41.66 -22.38
N ARG A 350 -29.01 -42.90 -21.92
CA ARG A 350 -28.62 -43.34 -20.57
C ARG A 350 -27.12 -43.20 -20.34
N ALA A 351 -26.32 -43.73 -21.27
CA ALA A 351 -24.86 -43.71 -21.18
C ALA A 351 -24.29 -42.29 -21.17
N LEU A 352 -24.87 -41.38 -21.97
CA LEU A 352 -24.47 -39.97 -22.01
C LEU A 352 -24.92 -39.23 -20.74
N ASN A 353 -26.13 -39.48 -20.23
CA ASN A 353 -26.62 -38.88 -18.99
C ASN A 353 -25.72 -39.24 -17.79
N GLU A 354 -25.26 -40.48 -17.70
CA GLU A 354 -24.28 -40.91 -16.69
C GLU A 354 -22.97 -40.10 -16.80
N ALA A 355 -22.50 -39.82 -18.03
CA ALA A 355 -21.30 -39.01 -18.25
C ALA A 355 -21.50 -37.53 -17.86
N TYR A 356 -22.69 -36.96 -18.09
CA TYR A 356 -23.07 -35.62 -17.61
C TYR A 356 -23.10 -35.56 -16.08
N GLN A 357 -23.69 -36.57 -15.43
CA GLN A 357 -23.76 -36.65 -13.97
C GLN A 357 -22.38 -36.78 -13.32
N ALA A 358 -21.45 -37.51 -13.95
CA ALA A 358 -20.08 -37.68 -13.43
C ALA A 358 -19.30 -36.36 -13.32
N VAL A 359 -19.66 -35.34 -14.10
CA VAL A 359 -19.08 -33.98 -14.01
C VAL A 359 -20.00 -32.98 -13.30
N GLY A 360 -21.08 -33.45 -12.66
CA GLY A 360 -22.06 -32.60 -11.99
C GLY A 360 -22.94 -31.75 -12.93
N GLY A 361 -22.96 -32.09 -14.22
CA GLY A 361 -23.73 -31.38 -15.25
C GLY A 361 -25.18 -31.84 -15.35
N THR A 362 -26.04 -30.96 -15.86
CA THR A 362 -27.44 -31.30 -16.18
C THR A 362 -27.50 -32.17 -17.44
N ALA A 363 -28.23 -33.28 -17.37
CA ALA A 363 -28.44 -34.16 -18.51
C ALA A 363 -29.11 -33.42 -19.70
N PRO A 364 -28.78 -33.78 -20.95
CA PRO A 364 -29.42 -33.20 -22.13
C PRO A 364 -30.93 -33.42 -22.14
N THR A 365 -31.67 -32.41 -22.57
CA THR A 365 -33.08 -32.53 -22.91
C THR A 365 -33.22 -32.86 -24.40
N TYR A 366 -34.19 -33.71 -24.72
CA TYR A 366 -34.42 -34.19 -26.08
C TYR A 366 -35.83 -33.82 -26.54
N THR A 367 -35.98 -33.44 -27.82
CA THR A 367 -37.26 -33.03 -28.39
C THR A 367 -38.33 -34.13 -28.28
N ASP A 368 -37.91 -35.39 -28.44
CA ASP A 368 -38.78 -36.56 -28.25
C ASP A 368 -38.36 -37.32 -26.98
N PRO A 369 -39.03 -37.12 -25.83
CA PRO A 369 -38.61 -37.70 -24.56
C PRO A 369 -38.91 -39.22 -24.46
N THR A 370 -39.89 -39.74 -25.21
CA THR A 370 -40.39 -41.11 -25.07
C THR A 370 -40.04 -41.98 -26.27
N VAL A 371 -38.88 -42.64 -26.21
CA VAL A 371 -38.46 -43.61 -27.23
C VAL A 371 -38.76 -45.03 -26.74
N ALA A 372 -39.83 -45.64 -27.26
CA ALA A 372 -40.27 -46.99 -26.91
C ALA A 372 -39.71 -48.03 -27.90
N SER A 373 -39.12 -49.11 -27.36
CA SER A 373 -38.56 -50.20 -28.16
C SER A 373 -39.64 -50.87 -29.01
N GLY A 374 -39.38 -51.05 -30.31
CA GLY A 374 -40.33 -51.65 -31.26
C GLY A 374 -41.51 -50.77 -31.67
N LEU A 375 -41.66 -49.56 -31.11
CA LEU A 375 -42.80 -48.66 -31.38
C LEU A 375 -42.38 -47.31 -31.95
N THR A 376 -41.26 -46.73 -31.50
CA THR A 376 -40.80 -45.42 -31.98
C THR A 376 -39.94 -45.57 -33.24
N VAL A 377 -40.35 -44.89 -34.32
CA VAL A 377 -39.52 -44.73 -35.53
C VAL A 377 -38.36 -43.79 -35.22
N ILE A 378 -37.13 -44.27 -35.44
CA ILE A 378 -35.91 -43.49 -35.21
C ILE A 378 -35.79 -42.40 -36.27
N LYS A 379 -35.65 -41.15 -35.82
CA LYS A 379 -35.54 -39.96 -36.66
C LYS A 379 -34.12 -39.38 -36.58
N ALA A 380 -33.72 -38.66 -37.62
CA ALA A 380 -32.45 -37.93 -37.65
C ALA A 380 -32.24 -37.02 -36.43
N VAL A 381 -33.31 -36.39 -35.94
CA VAL A 381 -33.27 -35.53 -34.73
C VAL A 381 -32.76 -36.26 -33.50
N HIS A 382 -33.10 -37.53 -33.29
CA HIS A 382 -32.68 -38.29 -32.12
C HIS A 382 -31.15 -38.42 -32.05
N LEU A 383 -30.49 -38.63 -33.19
CA LEU A 383 -29.04 -38.78 -33.27
C LEU A 383 -28.34 -37.42 -33.31
N ASN A 384 -28.88 -36.44 -34.05
CA ASN A 384 -28.27 -35.10 -34.11
C ASN A 384 -28.23 -34.43 -32.72
N GLU A 385 -29.28 -34.59 -31.91
CA GLU A 385 -29.30 -34.10 -30.52
C GLU A 385 -28.24 -34.80 -29.66
N LEU A 386 -28.09 -36.12 -29.80
CA LEU A 386 -27.04 -36.88 -29.09
C LEU A 386 -25.63 -36.49 -29.55
N ARG A 387 -25.40 -36.28 -30.85
CA ARG A 387 -24.12 -35.81 -31.42
C ARG A 387 -23.78 -34.40 -30.92
N ALA A 388 -24.77 -33.51 -30.83
CA ALA A 388 -24.58 -32.18 -30.26
C ALA A 388 -24.26 -32.26 -28.76
N ALA A 389 -24.99 -33.10 -28.01
CA ALA A 389 -24.79 -33.27 -26.58
C ALA A 389 -23.43 -33.88 -26.25
N VAL A 390 -22.98 -34.93 -26.94
CA VAL A 390 -21.65 -35.52 -26.66
C VAL A 390 -20.50 -34.55 -26.94
N ARG A 391 -20.65 -33.65 -27.92
CA ARG A 391 -19.69 -32.55 -28.18
C ARG A 391 -19.73 -31.44 -27.14
N GLY A 392 -20.90 -31.17 -26.58
CA GLY A 392 -21.12 -30.12 -25.59
C GLY A 392 -20.72 -30.52 -24.16
N LEU A 393 -20.27 -31.76 -23.95
CA LEU A 393 -19.87 -32.24 -22.63
C LEU A 393 -18.44 -31.77 -22.28
N PRO A 394 -18.27 -30.88 -21.28
CA PRO A 394 -17.01 -30.18 -20.99
C PRO A 394 -15.93 -31.05 -20.36
#